data_AF-A0A415EHY7-F1
#
_entry.id   AF-A0A415EHY7-F1
#
_cell.length_a   1.000
_cell.length_b   1.000
_cell.length_c   1.000
_cell.angle_alpha   90.00
_cell.angle_beta   90.00
_cell.angle_gamma   90.00
#
_symmetry.space_group_name_H-M   'P 1'
#
loop_
_entity.id
_entity.type
_entity.pdbx_description
1 polymer ?
#
loop_
_entity_poly.entity_id
_entity_poly.type
_entity_poly.pdbx_seq_one_letter_code
_entity_poly.pdbx_strand_id
1 'polypeptide(L)'
;MKIDLNSDLGESFGAYKIGLDEEVLPLVTSANIACGFHASDPSVMKKTVDLAVKSGVALGAHPGYPDLVGFGRRKMAVSPADVYAMVVYQVGALSAFAKTHGTKL
;
A
#
# COMPACT_ATOMS: atom_id res chain seq x y z
N MET A 1 -28.02 -4.55 3.35
CA MET A 1 -27.08 -3.49 2.93
C MET A 1 -25.67 -4.04 3.05
N LYS A 2 -24.80 -3.85 2.06
CA LYS A 2 -23.38 -4.27 2.09
C LYS A 2 -22.52 -3.01 2.00
N ILE A 3 -21.46 -2.92 2.80
CA ILE A 3 -20.52 -1.80 2.84
C ILE A 3 -19.09 -2.32 2.77
N ASP A 4 -18.19 -1.56 2.16
CA ASP A 4 -16.75 -1.78 2.22
C ASP A 4 -16.18 -1.03 3.44
N LEU A 5 -15.27 -1.70 4.16
CA LEU A 5 -14.44 -1.08 5.18
C LEU A 5 -12.99 -1.26 4.76
N ASN A 6 -12.27 -0.17 4.57
CA ASN A 6 -10.86 -0.19 4.18
C ASN A 6 -9.97 0.45 5.23
N SER A 7 -8.69 0.07 5.21
CA SER A 7 -7.65 0.68 6.03
C SER A 7 -6.35 0.81 5.21
N ASP A 8 -5.60 1.87 5.49
CA ASP A 8 -4.24 2.03 5.00
C ASP A 8 -3.31 1.09 5.80
N LEU A 9 -2.50 0.31 5.08
CA LEU A 9 -1.67 -0.77 5.63
C LEU A 9 -0.33 -0.85 4.89
N GLY A 10 0.59 -1.66 5.43
CA GLY A 10 1.92 -1.82 4.85
C GLY A 10 2.75 -0.55 4.93
N GLU A 11 2.46 0.32 5.90
CA GLU A 11 3.13 1.61 6.07
C GLU A 11 4.39 1.54 6.96
N SER A 12 4.77 0.34 7.44
CA SER A 12 6.09 0.12 8.05
C SER A 12 7.23 0.40 7.04
N PHE A 13 8.44 0.66 7.51
CA PHE A 13 9.59 0.90 6.62
C PHE A 13 10.90 0.47 7.28
N GLY A 14 11.65 -0.43 6.66
CA GLY A 14 12.89 -1.00 7.19
C GLY A 14 12.68 -1.60 8.58
N ALA A 15 13.41 -1.08 9.56
CA ALA A 15 13.28 -1.50 10.96
C ALA A 15 12.08 -0.87 11.70
N TYR A 16 11.42 0.14 11.11
CA TYR A 16 10.33 0.87 11.75
C TYR A 16 9.00 0.17 11.53
N LYS A 17 8.38 -0.30 12.63
CA LYS A 17 7.03 -0.85 12.62
C LYS A 17 6.01 0.27 12.84
N ILE A 18 5.05 0.39 11.94
CA ILE A 18 3.91 1.30 12.01
C ILE A 18 2.63 0.48 11.94
N GLY A 19 1.67 0.79 12.80
CA GLY A 19 0.36 0.13 12.83
C GLY A 19 0.37 -1.30 13.40
N LEU A 20 -0.79 -1.95 13.27
CA LEU A 20 -1.05 -3.32 13.71
C LEU A 20 -1.77 -4.08 12.58
N ASP A 21 -1.14 -4.16 11.41
CA ASP A 21 -1.73 -4.72 10.18
C ASP A 21 -2.37 -6.09 10.39
N GLU A 22 -1.72 -6.98 11.14
CA GLU A 22 -2.19 -8.33 11.42
C GLU A 22 -3.51 -8.35 12.23
N GLU A 23 -3.73 -7.33 13.08
CA GLU A 23 -4.93 -7.22 13.93
C GLU A 23 -6.10 -6.55 13.18
N VAL A 24 -5.80 -5.63 12.26
CA VAL A 24 -6.85 -4.87 11.56
C VAL A 24 -7.32 -5.58 10.28
N LEU A 25 -6.45 -6.36 9.61
CA LEU A 25 -6.80 -7.11 8.40
C LEU A 25 -8.05 -8.00 8.55
N PRO A 26 -8.26 -8.73 9.65
CA PRO A 26 -9.48 -9.53 9.84
C PRO A 26 -10.78 -8.71 9.96
N LEU A 27 -10.68 -7.39 10.17
CA LEU A 27 -11.81 -6.49 10.42
C LEU A 27 -12.21 -5.69 9.18
N VAL A 28 -11.39 -5.67 8.14
CA VAL A 28 -11.59 -4.87 6.92
C VAL A 28 -11.92 -5.76 5.73
N THR A 29 -12.53 -5.17 4.69
CA THR A 29 -12.81 -5.84 3.41
C THR A 29 -11.79 -5.49 2.33
N SER A 30 -11.12 -4.34 2.45
CA SER A 30 -10.09 -3.88 1.52
C SER A 30 -8.88 -3.28 2.25
N ALA A 31 -7.69 -3.44 1.67
CA ALA A 31 -6.42 -2.95 2.21
C ALA A 31 -5.74 -1.99 1.21
N ASN A 32 -5.52 -0.74 1.60
CA ASN A 32 -4.76 0.23 0.81
C ASN A 32 -3.28 0.09 1.19
N ILE A 33 -2.47 -0.55 0.36
CA ILE A 33 -1.08 -0.92 0.68
C ILE A 33 -0.11 0.15 0.17
N ALA A 34 0.70 0.70 1.06
CA ALA A 34 1.71 1.70 0.71
C ALA A 34 2.74 1.17 -0.30
N CYS A 35 3.18 2.04 -1.21
CA CYS A 35 3.87 1.64 -2.45
C CYS A 35 5.35 2.07 -2.55
N GLY A 36 5.99 2.40 -1.42
CA GLY A 36 7.43 2.64 -1.35
C GLY A 36 7.89 4.09 -1.39
N PHE A 37 6.97 5.05 -1.56
CA PHE A 37 7.32 6.48 -1.64
C PHE A 37 7.10 7.23 -0.34
N HIS A 38 5.88 7.17 0.22
CA HIS A 38 5.58 7.78 1.51
C HIS A 38 5.85 6.85 2.69
N ALA A 39 5.77 5.55 2.44
CA ALA A 39 5.96 4.46 3.38
C ALA A 39 6.15 3.14 2.60
N SER A 40 6.36 2.03 3.31
CA SER A 40 6.66 0.71 2.76
C SER A 40 8.06 0.55 2.15
N ASP A 41 8.57 -0.66 2.25
CA ASP A 41 9.70 -1.15 1.46
C ASP A 41 9.29 -2.47 0.79
N PRO A 42 10.11 -3.05 -0.11
CA PRO A 42 9.72 -4.28 -0.81
C PRO A 42 9.36 -5.45 0.12
N SER A 43 10.02 -5.57 1.27
CA SER A 43 9.75 -6.64 2.24
C SER A 43 8.45 -6.40 2.98
N VAL A 44 8.17 -5.15 3.38
CA VAL A 44 6.90 -4.76 4.00
C VAL A 44 5.75 -4.95 3.03
N MET A 45 5.86 -4.46 1.80
CA MET A 45 4.82 -4.59 0.77
C MET A 45 4.48 -6.05 0.50
N LYS A 46 5.51 -6.90 0.32
CA LYS A 46 5.33 -8.34 0.17
C LYS A 46 4.59 -8.94 1.36
N LYS A 47 5.04 -8.66 2.59
CA LYS A 47 4.43 -9.19 3.81
C LYS A 47 2.97 -8.78 3.93
N THR A 48 2.63 -7.52 3.66
CA THR A 48 1.26 -7.02 3.75
C THR A 48 0.37 -7.65 2.69
N VAL A 49 0.86 -7.86 1.47
CA VAL A 49 0.13 -8.61 0.42
C VAL A 49 -0.10 -10.06 0.85
N ASP A 50 0.92 -10.76 1.36
CA ASP A 50 0.81 -12.14 1.85
C ASP A 50 -0.31 -12.25 2.92
N LEU A 51 -0.32 -11.31 3.88
CA LEU A 51 -1.31 -11.28 4.96
C LEU A 51 -2.72 -10.95 4.45
N ALA A 52 -2.86 -9.95 3.58
CA ALA A 52 -4.16 -9.56 3.05
C ALA A 52 -4.80 -10.69 2.22
N VAL A 53 -4.02 -11.35 1.35
CA VAL A 53 -4.47 -12.51 0.57
C VAL A 53 -4.89 -13.65 1.50
N LYS A 54 -4.09 -13.96 2.53
CA LYS A 54 -4.42 -15.00 3.52
C LYS A 54 -5.72 -14.69 4.26
N SER A 55 -6.01 -13.42 4.52
CA SER A 55 -7.23 -12.96 5.19
C SER A 55 -8.43 -12.78 4.25
N GLY A 56 -8.26 -13.01 2.94
CA GLY A 56 -9.33 -12.81 1.95
C GLY A 56 -9.73 -11.35 1.74
N VAL A 57 -8.82 -10.41 2.07
CA VAL A 57 -9.01 -8.96 1.94
C VAL A 57 -8.60 -8.51 0.55
N ALA A 58 -9.39 -7.61 -0.06
CA ALA A 58 -9.07 -7.04 -1.36
C ALA A 58 -7.83 -6.15 -1.30
N LEU A 59 -6.99 -6.19 -2.33
CA LEU A 59 -5.77 -5.38 -2.42
C LEU A 59 -6.07 -4.07 -3.14
N GLY A 60 -5.54 -2.95 -2.64
CA GLY A 60 -5.57 -1.65 -3.28
C GLY A 60 -4.21 -0.96 -3.17
N ALA A 61 -3.82 -0.19 -4.18
CA ALA A 61 -2.60 0.61 -4.11
C ALA A 61 -2.84 1.90 -3.32
N HIS A 62 -1.92 2.22 -2.40
CA HIS A 62 -1.88 3.48 -1.70
C HIS A 62 -0.64 4.29 -2.13
N PRO A 63 -0.67 4.89 -3.34
CA PRO A 63 0.43 5.69 -3.85
C PRO A 63 0.53 7.02 -3.10
N GLY A 64 1.75 7.44 -2.79
CA GLY A 64 2.05 8.69 -2.12
C GLY A 64 3.06 9.55 -2.87
N TYR A 65 3.28 10.76 -2.37
CA TYR A 65 4.42 11.58 -2.80
C TYR A 65 5.74 10.90 -2.40
N PRO A 66 6.84 11.13 -3.15
CA PRO A 66 8.18 10.66 -2.81
C PRO A 66 8.75 11.46 -1.64
N ASP A 67 8.09 11.34 -0.49
CA ASP A 67 8.36 12.06 0.74
C ASP A 67 8.30 11.09 1.93
N LEU A 68 9.30 10.23 2.02
CA LEU A 68 9.36 9.21 3.06
C LEU A 68 9.45 9.83 4.47
N VAL A 69 10.30 10.85 4.65
CA VAL A 69 10.50 11.50 5.97
C VAL A 69 9.24 12.23 6.42
N GLY A 70 8.52 12.86 5.50
CA GLY A 70 7.24 13.51 5.79
C GLY A 70 6.03 12.58 5.72
N PHE A 71 6.25 11.27 5.51
CA PHE A 71 5.20 10.26 5.36
C PHE A 71 4.16 10.61 4.28
N GLY A 72 4.58 11.30 3.22
CA GLY A 72 3.70 11.77 2.14
C GLY A 72 2.67 12.81 2.56
N ARG A 73 2.76 13.34 3.79
CA ARG A 73 1.77 14.29 4.35
C ARG A 73 2.08 15.75 4.03
N ARG A 74 3.18 16.02 3.32
CA ARG A 74 3.55 17.37 2.91
C ARG A 74 3.17 17.60 1.45
N LYS A 75 2.67 18.80 1.16
CA LYS A 75 2.39 19.20 -0.21
C LYS A 75 3.70 19.33 -0.98
N MET A 76 3.76 18.72 -2.16
CA MET A 76 4.85 18.90 -3.11
C MET A 76 4.32 19.56 -4.39
N ALA A 77 5.08 20.49 -4.95
CA ALA A 77 4.79 21.03 -6.27
C ALA A 77 5.28 20.01 -7.32
N VAL A 78 4.36 19.24 -7.87
CA VAL A 78 4.63 18.16 -8.84
C VAL A 78 3.77 18.39 -10.08
N SER A 79 4.35 18.22 -11.27
CA SER A 79 3.59 18.37 -12.52
C SER A 79 2.59 17.22 -12.68
N PRO A 80 1.48 17.41 -13.42
CA PRO A 80 0.55 16.31 -13.71
C PRO A 80 1.22 15.11 -14.40
N ALA A 81 2.21 15.35 -15.26
CA ALA A 81 2.96 14.29 -15.95
C ALA A 81 3.81 13.46 -14.97
N ASP A 82 4.45 14.13 -14.00
CA ASP A 82 5.21 13.46 -12.95
C ASP A 82 4.28 12.69 -12.00
N VAL A 83 3.13 13.27 -11.61
CA VAL A 83 2.11 12.55 -10.81
C VAL A 83 1.68 11.26 -11.52
N TYR A 84 1.41 11.32 -12.82
CA TYR A 84 1.08 10.14 -13.62
C TYR A 84 2.19 9.08 -13.54
N ALA A 85 3.44 9.46 -13.80
CA ALA A 85 4.56 8.53 -13.76
C ALA A 85 4.77 7.91 -12.37
N MET A 86 4.65 8.72 -11.30
CA MET A 86 4.78 8.26 -9.92
C MET A 86 3.67 7.28 -9.53
N VAL A 87 2.42 7.52 -9.96
CA VAL A 87 1.29 6.62 -9.70
C VAL A 87 1.48 5.31 -10.48
N VAL A 88 1.84 5.38 -11.76
CA VAL A 88 2.09 4.18 -12.58
C VAL A 88 3.20 3.32 -11.98
N TYR A 89 4.30 3.93 -11.55
CA TYR A 89 5.41 3.23 -10.90
C TYR A 89 4.95 2.49 -9.63
N GLN A 90 4.26 3.19 -8.74
CA GLN A 90 3.82 2.66 -7.45
C GLN A 90 2.77 1.55 -7.61
N VAL A 91 1.78 1.76 -8.47
CA VAL A 91 0.76 0.73 -8.79
C VAL A 91 1.42 -0.48 -9.45
N GLY A 92 2.39 -0.28 -10.34
CA GLY A 92 3.15 -1.35 -10.98
C GLY A 92 3.94 -2.19 -9.96
N ALA A 93 4.58 -1.54 -8.99
CA ALA A 93 5.31 -2.22 -7.91
C ALA A 93 4.38 -3.14 -7.09
N LEU A 94 3.24 -2.64 -6.63
CA LEU A 94 2.28 -3.45 -5.88
C LEU A 94 1.64 -4.54 -6.77
N SER A 95 1.34 -4.21 -8.03
CA SER A 95 0.79 -5.16 -9.01
C SER A 95 1.69 -6.38 -9.18
N ALA A 96 3.02 -6.21 -9.10
CA ALA A 96 3.96 -7.31 -9.21
C ALA A 96 3.79 -8.31 -8.05
N PHE A 97 3.64 -7.83 -6.81
CA PHE A 97 3.38 -8.70 -5.66
C PHE A 97 1.99 -9.33 -5.70
N ALA A 98 0.95 -8.59 -6.11
CA ALA A 98 -0.39 -9.18 -6.29
C ALA A 98 -0.35 -10.38 -7.27
N LYS A 99 0.39 -10.25 -8.38
CA LYS A 99 0.54 -11.31 -9.38
C LYS A 99 1.23 -12.57 -8.85
N THR A 100 2.12 -12.48 -7.85
CA THR A 100 2.76 -13.68 -7.28
C THR A 100 1.77 -14.58 -6.52
N HIS A 101 0.60 -14.05 -6.16
CA HIS A 101 -0.50 -14.80 -5.55
C HIS A 101 -1.62 -15.16 -6.53
N GLY A 102 -1.45 -14.89 -7.83
CA GLY A 102 -2.50 -15.08 -8.84
C GLY A 102 -3.71 -14.16 -8.63
N THR A 103 -3.56 -13.09 -7.85
CA THR A 103 -4.61 -12.10 -7.62
C THR A 103 -4.34 -10.83 -8.45
N LYS A 104 -5.35 -9.97 -8.50
CA LYS A 104 -5.30 -8.65 -9.13
C LYS A 104 -5.46 -7.56 -8.08
N LEU A 105 -4.99 -6.37 -8.43
CA LEU A 105 -5.49 -5.13 -7.84
C LEU A 105 -6.88 -4.81 -8.41
#